data_AF-A0A9W6DAY2-F1
#
_entry.id   AF-A0A9W6DAY2-F1
#
_cell.length_a   1.000
_cell.length_b   1.000
_cell.length_c   1.000
_cell.angle_alpha   90.00
_cell.angle_beta   90.00
_cell.angle_gamma   90.00
#
_symmetry.space_group_name_H-M   'P 1'
#
loop_
_entity.id
_entity.type
_entity.pdbx_description
1 polymer ?
#
loop_
_entity_poly.entity_id
_entity_poly.type
_entity_poly.pdbx_seq_one_letter_code
_entity_poly.pdbx_strand_id
1 'polypeptide(L)'
;MRKITLVLLIFTFAAVLFVLYINNSLGNSKEISSIEIIRQSDKTKWTLSDKSTIDKFAKALNDKKKTNAKIDIRSCDYSVTMNFKDTSSEAYMLWVDEGINVQGVLMNEDSTWFINKKSNAIFKEILKMKS
;
A
#
# COMPACT_ATOMS: atom_id res chain seq x y z
N MET A 1 -1.51 -41.94 -28.91
CA MET A 1 -2.04 -40.66 -29.42
C MET A 1 -2.93 -39.92 -28.41
N ARG A 2 -3.98 -40.51 -27.83
CA ARG A 2 -4.89 -39.84 -26.86
C ARG A 2 -4.21 -39.18 -25.64
N LYS A 3 -3.13 -39.76 -25.11
CA LYS A 3 -2.40 -39.21 -23.94
C LYS A 3 -1.59 -37.94 -24.26
N ILE A 4 -1.06 -37.81 -25.47
CA ILE A 4 -0.27 -36.64 -25.90
C ILE A 4 -1.19 -35.44 -26.11
N THR A 5 -2.38 -35.67 -26.70
CA THR A 5 -3.39 -34.62 -26.88
C THR A 5 -3.88 -34.05 -25.55
N LEU A 6 -4.03 -34.89 -24.52
CA LEU A 6 -4.46 -34.45 -23.19
C LEU A 6 -3.42 -33.57 -22.48
N VAL A 7 -2.13 -33.91 -22.63
CA VAL A 7 -1.02 -33.11 -22.06
C VAL A 7 -0.92 -31.74 -22.73
N LEU A 8 -1.07 -31.66 -24.05
CA LEU A 8 -1.10 -30.38 -24.77
C LEU A 8 -2.28 -29.48 -24.35
N LEU A 9 -3.44 -30.09 -24.05
CA LEU A 9 -4.63 -29.35 -23.61
C LEU A 9 -4.47 -28.79 -22.19
N ILE A 10 -3.81 -29.52 -21.29
CA ILE A 10 -3.47 -29.03 -19.95
C ILE A 10 -2.45 -27.89 -20.04
N PHE A 11 -1.44 -28.00 -20.91
CA PHE A 11 -0.41 -26.99 -21.05
C PHE A 11 -0.96 -25.67 -21.60
N THR A 12 -1.87 -25.74 -22.59
CA THR A 12 -2.55 -24.56 -23.12
C THR A 12 -3.48 -23.91 -22.09
N PHE A 13 -4.19 -24.71 -21.29
CA PHE A 13 -5.02 -24.20 -20.20
C PHE A 13 -4.18 -23.49 -19.11
N ALA A 14 -3.04 -24.08 -18.73
CA ALA A 14 -2.11 -23.47 -17.79
C ALA A 14 -1.49 -22.16 -18.32
N ALA A 15 -1.16 -22.10 -19.62
CA ALA A 15 -0.65 -20.89 -20.25
C ALA A 15 -1.71 -19.77 -20.28
N VAL A 16 -2.98 -20.09 -20.56
CA VAL A 16 -4.08 -19.11 -20.52
C VAL A 16 -4.30 -18.59 -19.10
N LEU A 17 -4.29 -19.46 -18.09
CA LEU A 17 -4.36 -19.06 -16.68
C LEU A 17 -3.17 -18.19 -16.26
N PHE A 18 -1.97 -18.50 -16.75
CA PHE A 18 -0.76 -17.73 -16.48
C PHE A 18 -0.81 -16.33 -17.11
N VAL A 19 -1.30 -16.20 -18.35
CA VAL A 19 -1.51 -14.91 -19.02
C VAL A 19 -2.59 -14.09 -18.31
N LEU A 20 -3.70 -14.71 -17.91
CA LEU A 20 -4.74 -14.06 -17.10
C LEU A 20 -4.23 -13.60 -15.73
N TYR A 21 -3.35 -14.39 -15.10
CA TYR A 21 -2.72 -14.04 -13.83
C TYR A 21 -1.78 -12.82 -13.98
N ILE A 22 -0.94 -12.80 -15.02
CA ILE A 22 -0.04 -11.66 -15.30
C ILE A 22 -0.85 -10.40 -15.65
N ASN A 23 -1.90 -10.52 -16.46
CA ASN A 23 -2.73 -9.37 -16.83
C ASN A 23 -3.51 -8.78 -15.65
N ASN A 24 -3.93 -9.59 -14.67
CA ASN A 24 -4.55 -9.09 -13.44
C ASN A 24 -3.53 -8.53 -12.43
N SER A 25 -2.26 -8.95 -12.51
CA SER A 25 -1.16 -8.46 -11.68
C SER A 25 -0.62 -7.11 -12.15
N LEU A 26 -0.90 -6.70 -13.38
CA LEU A 26 -0.48 -5.42 -13.95
C LEU A 26 -1.61 -4.40 -13.84
N GLY A 27 -2.20 -4.27 -12.66
CA GLY A 27 -3.04 -3.12 -12.36
C GLY A 27 -2.18 -1.86 -12.53
N ASN A 28 -2.62 -0.94 -13.39
CA ASN A 28 -1.96 0.34 -13.70
C ASN A 28 -1.40 1.01 -12.44
N SER A 29 -0.14 0.71 -12.08
CA SER A 29 0.49 1.31 -10.93
C SER A 29 0.94 2.69 -11.36
N LYS A 30 0.15 3.69 -11.02
CA LYS A 30 0.50 5.08 -11.22
C LYS A 30 1.81 5.36 -10.50
N GLU A 31 2.78 5.92 -11.21
CA GLU A 31 4.08 6.25 -10.62
C GLU A 31 3.90 7.43 -9.65
N ILE A 32 4.29 7.24 -8.39
CA ILE A 32 4.21 8.27 -7.36
C ILE A 32 5.31 9.31 -7.62
N SER A 33 4.92 10.58 -7.73
CA SER A 33 5.84 11.69 -7.88
C SER A 33 6.31 12.24 -6.54
N SER A 34 5.40 12.33 -5.56
CA SER A 34 5.70 12.82 -4.22
C SER A 34 4.65 12.36 -3.21
N ILE A 35 5.01 12.40 -1.93
CA ILE A 35 4.12 12.05 -0.83
C ILE A 35 4.12 13.19 0.17
N GLU A 36 2.98 13.86 0.32
CA GLU A 36 2.78 14.90 1.33
C GLU A 36 2.28 14.25 2.61
N ILE A 37 2.86 14.64 3.74
CA ILE A 37 2.51 14.11 5.05
C ILE A 37 2.25 15.27 5.99
N ILE A 38 1.16 15.16 6.75
CA ILE A 38 0.82 16.07 7.84
C ILE A 38 0.70 15.23 9.11
N ARG A 39 1.54 15.51 10.12
CA ARG A 39 1.37 14.94 11.46
C ARG A 39 0.24 15.67 12.18
N GLN A 40 -0.74 14.94 12.69
CA GLN A 40 -1.96 15.55 13.22
C GLN A 40 -1.80 16.19 14.60
N SER A 41 -0.84 15.71 15.40
CA SER A 41 -0.59 16.19 16.76
C SER A 41 -0.07 17.64 16.79
N ASP A 42 0.81 18.01 15.87
CA ASP A 42 1.50 19.30 15.84
C ASP A 42 1.32 20.06 14.50
N LYS A 43 0.59 19.46 13.54
CA LYS A 43 0.36 20.00 12.19
C LYS A 43 1.63 20.20 11.37
N THR A 44 2.74 19.57 11.75
CA THR A 44 3.98 19.58 10.97
C THR A 44 3.72 18.94 9.60
N LYS A 45 4.14 19.63 8.54
CA LYS A 45 3.99 19.20 7.15
C LYS A 45 5.36 18.98 6.52
N TRP A 46 5.52 17.89 5.78
CA TRP A 46 6.69 17.66 4.93
C TRP A 46 6.32 16.85 3.70
N THR A 47 7.23 16.84 2.72
CA THR A 47 7.07 16.12 1.47
C THR A 47 8.23 15.16 1.26
N LEU A 48 7.92 13.92 0.91
CA LEU A 48 8.88 12.93 0.44
C LEU A 48 8.92 12.99 -1.09
N SER A 49 10.09 13.32 -1.65
CA SER A 49 10.33 13.39 -3.09
C SER A 49 11.50 12.51 -3.53
N ASP A 50 12.26 11.95 -2.58
CA ASP A 50 13.36 11.03 -2.87
C ASP A 50 12.81 9.67 -3.31
N LYS A 51 13.30 9.17 -4.45
CA LYS A 51 12.83 7.93 -5.07
C LYS A 51 12.99 6.72 -4.15
N SER A 52 14.13 6.59 -3.47
CA SER A 52 14.39 5.47 -2.57
C SER A 52 13.38 5.43 -1.42
N THR A 53 13.06 6.61 -0.87
CA THR A 53 12.09 6.76 0.21
C THR A 53 10.65 6.50 -0.28
N ILE A 54 10.30 7.00 -1.46
CA ILE A 54 8.99 6.75 -2.10
C ILE A 54 8.81 5.24 -2.37
N ASP A 55 9.82 4.58 -2.94
CA ASP A 55 9.75 3.14 -3.26
C ASP A 55 9.58 2.29 -1.99
N LYS A 56 10.29 2.65 -0.90
CA LYS A 56 10.10 2.01 0.41
C LYS A 56 8.68 2.21 0.95
N PHE A 57 8.14 3.42 0.84
CA PHE A 57 6.79 3.74 1.29
C PHE A 57 5.73 2.97 0.49
N ALA A 58 5.83 2.99 -0.84
CA ALA A 58 4.93 2.30 -1.75
C ALA A 58 4.94 0.78 -1.51
N LYS A 59 6.14 0.21 -1.31
CA LYS A 59 6.28 -1.22 -0.97
C LYS A 59 5.60 -1.54 0.37
N ALA A 60 5.78 -0.71 1.39
CA ALA A 60 5.12 -0.91 2.69
C ALA A 60 3.59 -0.86 2.57
N LEU A 61 3.05 0.00 1.69
CA LEU A 61 1.62 0.07 1.38
C LEU A 61 1.08 -1.14 0.62
N ASN A 62 1.88 -1.80 -0.20
CA ASN A 62 1.44 -2.97 -0.96
C ASN A 62 1.21 -4.20 -0.07
N ASP A 63 1.85 -4.26 1.09
CA ASP A 63 1.69 -5.38 2.03
C ASP A 63 0.48 -5.23 2.99
N LYS A 64 -0.43 -4.28 2.71
CA LYS A 64 -1.63 -4.01 3.52
C LYS A 64 -2.73 -5.04 3.26
N LYS A 65 -3.52 -5.37 4.28
CA LYS A 65 -4.66 -6.31 4.18
C LYS A 65 -5.98 -5.60 4.40
N LYS A 66 -6.90 -5.68 3.42
CA LYS A 66 -8.23 -5.06 3.54
C LYS A 66 -9.00 -5.72 4.68
N THR A 67 -9.76 -4.92 5.42
CA THR A 67 -10.56 -5.39 6.56
C THR A 67 -11.93 -4.74 6.56
N ASN A 68 -12.93 -5.47 7.07
CA ASN A 68 -14.28 -4.95 7.35
C ASN A 68 -14.46 -4.64 8.85
N ALA A 69 -13.38 -4.66 9.63
CA ALA A 69 -13.45 -4.38 11.06
C ALA A 69 -13.94 -2.94 11.29
N LYS A 70 -14.92 -2.78 12.18
CA LYS A 70 -15.25 -1.48 12.75
C LYS A 70 -14.10 -1.08 13.67
N ILE A 71 -13.29 -0.13 13.22
CA ILE A 71 -12.24 0.44 14.05
C ILE A 71 -12.89 1.58 14.83
N ASP A 72 -12.76 1.55 16.16
CA ASP A 72 -13.17 2.65 17.03
C ASP A 72 -12.01 3.65 17.07
N ILE A 73 -12.15 4.74 16.30
CA ILE A 73 -10.97 5.44 15.78
C ILE A 73 -10.67 6.66 16.65
N ARG A 74 -9.69 6.50 17.56
CA ARG A 74 -8.86 7.62 18.03
C ARG A 74 -8.44 8.49 16.84
N SER A 75 -8.21 9.78 17.06
CA SER A 75 -7.72 10.69 16.00
C SER A 75 -6.50 10.08 15.27
N CYS A 76 -6.45 10.23 13.94
CA CYS A 76 -5.34 9.73 13.14
C CYS A 76 -4.00 10.38 13.49
N ASP A 77 -2.91 9.65 13.29
CA ASP A 77 -1.56 10.15 13.57
C ASP A 77 -1.07 11.03 12.41
N TYR A 78 -1.36 10.61 11.17
CA TYR A 78 -0.94 11.30 9.96
C TYR A 78 -2.05 11.36 8.91
N SER A 79 -2.09 12.47 8.18
CA SER A 79 -2.71 12.53 6.85
C SER A 79 -1.63 12.42 5.79
N VAL A 80 -1.87 11.56 4.80
CA VAL A 80 -0.94 11.26 3.72
C VAL A 80 -1.63 11.50 2.39
N THR A 81 -1.03 12.32 1.53
CA THR A 81 -1.47 12.51 0.16
C THR A 81 -0.38 12.03 -0.79
N MET A 82 -0.69 11.00 -1.58
CA MET A 82 0.19 10.52 -2.64
C MET A 82 -0.16 11.26 -3.93
N ASN A 83 0.81 12.00 -4.47
CA ASN A 83 0.69 12.65 -5.76
C ASN A 83 1.34 11.76 -6.81
N PHE A 84 0.65 11.57 -7.94
CA PHE A 84 1.11 10.75 -9.05
C PHE A 84 1.58 11.61 -10.22
N LYS A 85 2.46 11.04 -11.05
CA LYS A 85 2.96 11.72 -12.26
C LYS A 85 1.86 12.06 -13.27
N ASP A 86 0.74 11.34 -13.24
CA ASP A 86 -0.43 11.62 -14.07
C ASP A 86 -1.30 12.76 -13.51
N THR A 87 -0.80 13.52 -12.53
CA THR A 87 -1.47 14.63 -11.82
C THR A 87 -2.63 14.24 -10.91
N SER A 88 -2.98 12.95 -10.85
CA SER A 88 -3.95 12.47 -9.86
C SER A 88 -3.33 12.42 -8.46
N SER A 89 -4.19 12.35 -7.45
CA SER A 89 -3.77 12.22 -6.06
C SER A 89 -4.70 11.29 -5.29
N GLU A 90 -4.16 10.59 -4.29
CA GLU A 90 -4.94 9.80 -3.36
C GLU A 90 -4.62 10.21 -1.91
N ALA A 91 -5.67 10.39 -1.11
CA ALA A 91 -5.57 10.80 0.28
C ALA A 91 -5.89 9.66 1.24
N TYR A 92 -5.10 9.56 2.30
CA TYR A 92 -5.18 8.52 3.31
C TYR A 92 -5.02 9.08 4.70
N MET A 93 -5.72 8.46 5.65
CA MET A 93 -5.48 8.59 7.08
C MET A 93 -4.64 7.39 7.53
N LEU A 94 -3.60 7.68 8.30
CA LEU A 94 -2.62 6.69 8.74
C LEU A 94 -2.49 6.71 10.27
N TRP A 95 -2.68 5.54 10.87
CA TRP A 95 -2.39 5.26 12.29
C TRP A 95 -1.17 4.36 12.36
N VAL A 96 -0.14 4.85 13.04
CA VAL A 96 1.13 4.15 13.25
C VAL A 96 1.26 3.96 14.74
N ASP A 97 0.77 2.84 15.26
CA ASP A 97 0.78 2.61 16.72
C ASP A 97 2.22 2.42 17.23
N GLU A 98 2.55 3.07 18.36
CA GLU A 98 3.85 2.97 19.04
C GLU A 98 4.01 1.68 19.86
N GLY A 99 2.91 1.05 20.27
CA GLY A 99 2.88 -0.17 21.07
C GLY A 99 3.27 -1.45 20.32
N ILE A 100 3.67 -2.46 21.08
CA ILE A 100 4.24 -3.73 20.59
C ILE A 100 3.21 -4.67 19.93
N ASN A 101 1.90 -4.42 20.15
CA ASN A 101 0.81 -5.36 19.86
C ASN A 101 -0.34 -4.81 19.01
N VAL A 102 -0.26 -3.58 18.51
CA VAL A 102 -1.34 -2.99 17.70
C VAL A 102 -0.89 -2.88 16.24
N GLN A 103 -1.70 -3.40 15.33
CA GLN A 103 -1.48 -3.28 13.88
C GLN A 103 -1.76 -1.83 13.47
N GLY A 104 -0.90 -1.28 12.60
CA GLY A 104 -1.17 0.04 12.02
C GLY A 104 -2.42 -0.01 11.14
N VAL A 105 -3.00 1.15 10.87
CA VAL A 105 -4.22 1.25 10.06
C VAL A 105 -3.97 2.27 8.96
N LEU A 106 -4.36 1.92 7.74
CA LEU A 106 -4.49 2.84 6.62
C LEU A 106 -5.97 2.92 6.25
N MET A 107 -6.49 4.12 6.02
CA MET A 107 -7.87 4.31 5.63
C MET A 107 -7.98 5.39 4.55
N ASN A 108 -8.87 5.20 3.60
CA ASN A 108 -9.38 6.26 2.72
C ASN A 108 -10.91 6.32 2.84
N GLU A 109 -11.58 7.08 1.98
CA GLU A 109 -13.04 7.25 2.03
C GLU A 109 -13.82 5.92 1.94
N ASP A 110 -13.32 4.96 1.17
CA ASP A 110 -14.07 3.74 0.82
C ASP A 110 -13.57 2.47 1.51
N SER A 111 -12.42 2.51 2.17
CA SER A 111 -11.74 1.29 2.59
C SER A 111 -10.77 1.48 3.75
N THR A 112 -10.69 0.42 4.54
CA THR A 112 -9.79 0.30 5.68
C THR A 112 -8.88 -0.90 5.49
N TRP A 113 -7.60 -0.72 5.79
CA TRP A 113 -6.59 -1.76 5.70
C TRP A 113 -5.76 -1.83 6.98
N PHE A 114 -5.48 -3.05 7.42
CA PHE A 114 -4.45 -3.27 8.43
C PHE A 114 -3.06 -3.27 7.78
N ILE A 115 -2.16 -2.55 8.45
CA ILE A 115 -0.75 -2.50 8.13
C ILE A 115 -0.05 -3.55 8.99
N ASN A 116 0.63 -4.48 8.32
CA ASN A 116 1.38 -5.51 9.03
C ASN A 116 2.53 -4.90 9.85
N LYS A 117 3.05 -5.67 10.82
CA LYS A 117 4.09 -5.21 11.76
C LYS A 117 5.38 -4.70 11.07
N LYS A 118 5.77 -5.30 9.95
CA LYS A 118 6.98 -4.91 9.19
C LYS A 118 6.78 -3.57 8.49
N SER A 119 5.66 -3.40 7.78
CA SER A 119 5.30 -2.13 7.14
C SER A 119 5.13 -1.01 8.17
N ASN A 120 4.55 -1.32 9.35
CA ASN A 120 4.41 -0.34 10.43
C ASN A 120 5.78 0.16 10.92
N ALA A 121 6.79 -0.71 11.03
CA ALA A 121 8.15 -0.32 11.37
C ALA A 121 8.80 0.58 10.31
N ILE A 122 8.58 0.28 9.02
CA ILE A 122 9.08 1.11 7.91
C ILE A 122 8.44 2.49 7.95
N PHE A 123 7.13 2.59 8.17
CA PHE A 123 6.47 3.88 8.33
C PHE A 123 7.04 4.66 9.51
N LYS A 124 7.32 4.02 10.65
CA LYS A 124 7.99 4.69 11.77
C LYS A 124 9.36 5.25 11.39
N GLU A 125 10.18 4.49 10.68
CA GLU A 125 11.50 4.93 10.23
C GLU A 125 11.37 6.18 9.33
N ILE A 126 10.51 6.12 8.31
CA ILE A 126 10.32 7.21 7.35
C ILE A 126 9.71 8.45 8.02
N LEU A 127 8.76 8.28 8.94
CA LEU A 127 7.99 9.36 9.54
C LEU A 127 8.64 9.98 10.78
N LYS A 128 9.54 9.26 11.49
CA LYS A 128 10.31 9.79 12.63
C LYS A 128 11.53 10.61 12.22
N MET A 129 12.02 10.49 10.99
CA MET A 129 13.24 11.17 10.51
C MET A 129 13.17 12.72 10.48
N LYS A 130 12.04 13.34 10.84
CA LYS A 130 11.82 14.79 10.72
C LYS A 130 11.19 15.44 11.97
N SER A 131 11.27 14.81 13.16
CA SER A 131 10.96 15.52 14.43
C SER A 131 12.07 16.48 14.82
#